data_AF-A0A343JB84-F1
#
_entry.id   AF-A0A343JB84-F1
#
_cell.length_a   1.000
_cell.length_b   1.000
_cell.length_c   1.000
_cell.angle_alpha   90.00
_cell.angle_beta   90.00
_cell.angle_gamma   90.00
#
_symmetry.space_group_name_H-M   'P 1'
#
loop_
_entity.id
_entity.type
_entity.pdbx_description
1 polymer ?
#
loop_
_entity_poly.entity_id
_entity_poly.type
_entity_poly.pdbx_seq_one_letter_code
_entity_poly.pdbx_strand_id
1 'polypeptide(L)'
;MKKLSLTTVFGLIGALSWGLTVLLRGTSLNNIELIQFILGMMPNISAAWFFIWMGERFFEKSKKEFNFKACLLTSGTIFLLGLISEIIHDLFLDSPFDIVDIIATACAIIMYLAIFYISKKRKIKDSV
;
A
#
# COMPACT_ATOMS: atom_id res chain seq x y z
N MET A 1 -14.22 1.68 22.63
CA MET A 1 -13.26 1.34 21.57
C MET A 1 -13.32 2.40 20.48
N LYS A 2 -12.19 3.02 20.08
CA LYS A 2 -12.19 3.94 18.92
C LYS A 2 -12.53 3.11 17.67
N LYS A 3 -13.54 3.53 16.89
CA LYS A 3 -13.85 2.91 15.58
C LYS A 3 -12.58 2.94 14.72
N LEU A 4 -12.09 1.76 14.33
CA LEU A 4 -11.01 1.65 13.35
C LEU A 4 -11.49 2.28 12.04
N SER A 5 -10.71 3.19 11.47
CA SER A 5 -10.98 3.65 10.11
C SER A 5 -10.69 2.51 9.12
N LEU A 6 -11.41 2.47 8.00
CA LEU A 6 -11.14 1.53 6.91
C LEU A 6 -9.68 1.63 6.43
N THR A 7 -9.08 2.83 6.46
CA THR A 7 -7.65 3.02 6.18
C THR A 7 -6.73 2.32 7.16
N THR A 8 -7.12 2.24 8.44
CA THR A 8 -6.34 1.51 9.45
C THR A 8 -6.36 0.02 9.22
N VAL A 9 -7.50 -0.52 8.78
CA VAL A 9 -7.61 -1.92 8.41
C VAL A 9 -6.67 -2.22 7.24
N PHE A 10 -6.64 -1.36 6.23
CA PHE A 10 -5.72 -1.50 5.08
C PHE A 10 -4.25 -1.45 5.49
N GLY A 11 -3.86 -0.49 6.34
CA GLY A 11 -2.49 -0.40 6.82
C GLY A 11 -2.04 -1.62 7.62
N LEU A 12 -2.90 -2.14 8.50
CA LEU A 12 -2.62 -3.36 9.27
C LEU A 12 -2.56 -4.60 8.38
N ILE A 13 -3.49 -4.74 7.42
CA ILE A 13 -3.44 -5.81 6.42
C ILE A 13 -2.12 -5.73 5.66
N GLY A 14 -1.74 -4.54 5.17
CA GLY A 14 -0.47 -4.34 4.46
C GLY A 14 0.75 -4.76 5.29
N ALA A 15 0.83 -4.37 6.56
CA ALA A 15 1.93 -4.79 7.42
C ALA A 15 1.99 -6.33 7.58
N LEU A 16 0.83 -6.95 7.82
CA LEU A 16 0.73 -8.40 8.04
C LEU A 16 0.99 -9.19 6.76
N SER A 17 0.43 -8.76 5.63
CA SER A 17 0.63 -9.42 4.34
C SER A 17 2.07 -9.30 3.86
N TRP A 18 2.71 -8.14 4.06
CA TRP A 18 4.13 -7.98 3.76
C TRP A 18 4.99 -8.97 4.56
N GLY A 19 4.79 -9.02 5.88
CA GLY A 19 5.53 -9.95 6.75
C GLY A 19 5.27 -11.42 6.39
N LEU A 20 4.02 -11.77 6.11
CA LEU A 20 3.65 -13.11 5.67
C LEU A 20 4.30 -13.47 4.33
N THR A 21 4.37 -12.55 3.38
CA THR A 21 5.03 -12.79 2.09
C THR A 21 6.50 -13.11 2.26
N VAL A 22 7.22 -12.39 3.13
CA VAL A 22 8.63 -12.67 3.43
C VAL A 22 8.79 -14.10 3.96
N LEU A 23 7.93 -14.53 4.88
CA LEU A 23 7.98 -15.89 5.43
C LEU A 23 7.67 -16.96 4.37
N LEU A 24 6.63 -16.75 3.56
CA LEU A 24 6.17 -17.73 2.58
C LEU A 24 7.14 -17.91 1.40
N ARG A 25 7.84 -16.86 0.99
CA ARG A 25 8.86 -16.91 -0.07
C ARG A 25 9.99 -17.90 0.24
N GLY A 26 10.30 -18.13 1.51
CA GLY A 26 11.33 -19.09 1.94
C GLY A 26 10.86 -20.55 2.03
N THR A 27 9.61 -20.85 1.70
CA THR A 27 9.01 -22.19 1.85
C THR A 27 8.84 -22.90 0.51
N SER A 28 8.59 -24.21 0.55
CA SER A 28 8.27 -25.01 -0.65
C SER A 28 7.01 -24.56 -1.39
N LEU A 29 6.15 -23.76 -0.77
CA LEU A 29 4.98 -23.15 -1.41
C LEU A 29 5.37 -22.19 -2.53
N ASN A 30 6.57 -21.60 -2.47
CA ASN A 30 7.09 -20.72 -3.53
C ASN A 30 7.39 -21.45 -4.84
N ASN A 31 7.35 -22.80 -4.86
CA ASN A 31 7.53 -23.60 -6.08
C ASN A 31 6.24 -23.74 -6.88
N ILE A 32 5.08 -23.31 -6.35
CA ILE A 32 3.81 -23.32 -7.07
C ILE A 32 3.70 -22.00 -7.85
N GLU A 33 3.66 -22.08 -9.19
CA GLU A 33 3.69 -20.91 -10.09
C GLU A 33 2.70 -19.80 -9.70
N LEU A 34 1.44 -20.16 -9.41
CA LEU A 34 0.42 -19.19 -9.00
C LEU A 34 0.77 -18.51 -7.66
N ILE A 35 1.30 -19.26 -6.70
CA ILE A 35 1.70 -18.72 -5.41
C ILE A 35 2.92 -17.82 -5.58
N GLN A 36 3.91 -18.24 -6.37
CA GLN A 36 5.09 -17.45 -6.68
C GLN A 36 4.70 -16.11 -7.31
N PHE A 37 3.77 -16.09 -8.26
CA PHE A 37 3.25 -14.87 -8.87
C PHE A 37 2.58 -13.95 -7.85
N ILE A 38 1.69 -14.48 -7.01
CA ILE A 38 1.03 -13.71 -5.94
C ILE A 38 2.07 -13.15 -4.96
N LEU A 39 3.01 -13.99 -4.51
CA LEU A 39 4.08 -13.60 -3.59
C LEU A 39 5.06 -12.62 -4.24
N GLY A 40 5.16 -12.58 -5.57
CA GLY A 40 5.92 -11.61 -6.36
C GLY A 40 5.38 -10.20 -6.15
N MET A 41 4.09 -9.99 -6.42
CA MET A 41 3.45 -8.67 -6.38
C MET A 41 3.04 -8.21 -4.97
N MET A 42 2.80 -9.15 -4.06
CA MET A 42 2.22 -8.86 -2.73
C MET A 42 3.02 -7.82 -1.93
N PRO A 43 4.36 -7.79 -1.91
CA PRO A 43 5.11 -6.80 -1.16
C PRO A 43 4.79 -5.37 -1.60
N ASN A 44 4.59 -5.13 -2.90
CA ASN A 44 4.30 -3.82 -3.44
C ASN A 44 2.90 -3.33 -3.07
N ILE A 45 1.89 -4.20 -3.19
CA ILE A 45 0.52 -3.93 -2.71
C ILE A 45 0.53 -3.62 -1.22
N SER A 46 1.23 -4.45 -0.46
CA SER A 46 1.29 -4.38 1.00
C SER A 46 1.99 -3.12 1.48
N ALA A 47 3.14 -2.79 0.88
CA ALA A 47 3.90 -1.58 1.14
C ALA A 47 3.07 -0.34 0.82
N ALA A 48 2.35 -0.33 -0.31
CA ALA A 48 1.49 0.78 -0.68
C ALA A 48 0.47 1.10 0.42
N TRP A 49 -0.31 0.11 0.87
CA TRP A 49 -1.31 0.33 1.91
C TRP A 49 -0.68 0.69 3.26
N PHE A 50 0.40 0.03 3.63
CA PHE A 50 1.09 0.27 4.89
C PHE A 50 1.65 1.69 4.96
N PHE A 51 2.37 2.15 3.93
CA PHE A 51 3.01 3.46 3.95
C PHE A 51 2.03 4.61 3.77
N ILE A 52 0.94 4.44 3.01
CA ILE A 52 -0.10 5.47 2.94
C ILE A 52 -0.79 5.62 4.31
N TRP A 53 -1.07 4.51 4.98
CA TRP A 53 -1.61 4.53 6.34
C TRP A 53 -0.63 5.16 7.35
N MET A 54 0.68 4.88 7.25
CA MET A 54 1.68 5.58 8.05
C MET A 54 1.67 7.09 7.80
N GLY A 55 1.50 7.52 6.55
CA GLY A 55 1.32 8.92 6.20
C GLY A 55 0.12 9.54 6.92
N GLU A 56 -1.04 8.86 6.93
CA GLU A 56 -2.22 9.29 7.70
C GLU A 56 -1.88 9.48 9.19
N ARG A 57 -1.18 8.51 9.80
CA ARG A 57 -0.77 8.59 11.21
C ARG A 57 0.18 9.75 11.51
N PHE A 58 1.06 10.08 10.57
CA PHE A 58 1.93 11.25 10.69
C PHE A 58 1.16 12.57 10.69
N PHE A 59 0.14 12.68 9.82
CA PHE A 59 -0.77 13.84 9.78
C PHE A 59 -1.57 13.98 11.08
N GLU A 60 -2.14 12.87 11.57
CA GLU A 60 -2.88 12.86 12.84
C GLU A 60 -2.00 13.27 14.03
N LYS A 61 -0.76 12.77 14.11
CA LYS A 61 0.21 13.14 15.15
C LYS A 61 0.56 14.63 15.08
N SER A 62 0.57 15.21 13.87
CA SER A 62 0.77 16.64 13.62
C SER A 62 -0.47 17.50 13.86
N LYS A 63 -1.58 16.91 14.35
CA LYS A 63 -2.90 17.56 14.52
C LYS A 63 -3.45 18.17 13.22
N LYS A 64 -3.00 17.69 12.05
CA LYS A 64 -3.50 18.11 10.73
C LYS A 64 -4.53 17.09 10.25
N GLU A 65 -5.58 17.57 9.58
CA GLU A 65 -6.54 16.66 8.98
C GLU A 65 -5.93 15.97 7.75
N PHE A 66 -5.96 14.64 7.75
CA PHE A 66 -5.72 13.87 6.54
C PHE A 66 -6.96 13.95 5.64
N ASN A 67 -6.92 14.86 4.67
CA ASN A 67 -7.97 15.07 3.68
C ASN A 67 -7.63 14.36 2.35
N PHE A 68 -8.51 14.46 1.35
CA PHE A 68 -8.29 13.80 0.06
C PHE A 68 -7.03 14.29 -0.66
N LYS A 69 -6.68 15.58 -0.54
CA LYS A 69 -5.45 16.14 -1.12
C LYS A 69 -4.20 15.54 -0.47
N ALA A 70 -4.20 15.43 0.86
CA ALA A 70 -3.10 14.80 1.61
C ALA A 70 -2.98 13.31 1.27
N CYS A 71 -4.11 12.61 1.13
CA CYS A 71 -4.16 11.21 0.70
C CYS A 71 -3.57 11.04 -0.70
N LEU A 72 -3.99 11.86 -1.67
CA LEU A 72 -3.48 11.85 -3.03
C LEU A 72 -1.97 12.14 -3.08
N LEU A 73 -1.49 13.14 -2.33
CA LEU A 73 -0.07 13.48 -2.25
C LEU A 73 0.76 12.33 -1.66
N THR A 74 0.26 11.72 -0.58
CA THR A 74 0.94 10.58 0.06
C THR A 74 1.00 9.41 -0.91
N SER A 75 -0.12 9.04 -1.54
CA SER A 75 -0.17 7.98 -2.54
C SER A 75 0.76 8.25 -3.73
N GLY A 76 0.80 9.47 -4.25
CA GLY A 76 1.71 9.85 -5.33
C GLY A 76 3.18 9.73 -4.92
N THR A 77 3.50 10.11 -3.69
CA THR A 77 4.86 9.95 -3.13
C THR A 77 5.23 8.47 -3.03
N ILE A 78 4.32 7.61 -2.55
CA ILE A 78 4.57 6.17 -2.45
C ILE A 78 4.73 5.53 -3.83
N PHE A 79 3.94 5.94 -4.83
CA PHE A 79 4.10 5.47 -6.21
C PHE A 79 5.47 5.85 -6.77
N LEU A 80 5.90 7.11 -6.58
CA LEU A 80 7.22 7.56 -7.03
C LEU A 80 8.36 6.82 -6.34
N LEU A 81 8.23 6.56 -5.03
CA LEU A 81 9.21 5.74 -4.30
C LEU A 81 9.26 4.31 -4.82
N GLY A 82 8.11 3.70 -5.17
CA GLY A 82 8.06 2.38 -5.81
C GLY A 82 8.76 2.38 -7.18
N LEU A 83 8.50 3.39 -8.02
CA LEU A 83 9.18 3.52 -9.31
C LEU A 83 10.70 3.70 -9.16
N ILE A 84 11.13 4.55 -8.23
CA ILE A 84 12.55 4.74 -7.93
C ILE A 84 13.17 3.45 -7.42
N SER A 85 12.45 2.68 -6.59
CA SER A 85 12.90 1.37 -6.12
C SER A 85 13.19 0.44 -7.29
N GLU A 86 12.25 0.30 -8.23
CA GLU A 86 12.44 -0.55 -9.43
C GLU A 86 13.62 -0.09 -10.29
N ILE A 87 13.79 1.22 -10.47
CA ILE A 87 14.97 1.77 -11.20
C ILE A 87 16.27 1.42 -10.47
N ILE A 88 16.29 1.48 -9.14
CA ILE A 88 17.48 1.11 -8.36
C ILE A 88 17.76 -0.39 -8.50
N HIS A 89 16.73 -1.23 -8.46
CA HIS A 89 16.87 -2.67 -8.63
C HIS A 89 17.42 -3.05 -10.01
N ASP A 90 16.95 -2.38 -11.07
CA ASP A 90 17.38 -2.57 -12.45
C ASP A 90 18.82 -2.11 -12.69
N LEU A 91 19.18 -0.92 -12.20
CA LEU A 91 20.50 -0.33 -12.47
C LEU A 91 21.62 -0.83 -11.56
N PHE A 92 21.29 -1.24 -10.33
CA PHE A 92 22.31 -1.51 -9.30
C PHE A 92 22.25 -2.91 -8.67
N LEU A 93 21.17 -3.67 -8.86
CA LEU A 93 20.96 -4.96 -8.16
C LEU A 93 20.75 -6.14 -9.12
N ASP A 94 21.07 -5.98 -10.41
CA ASP A 94 20.95 -7.01 -11.46
C ASP A 94 19.56 -7.68 -11.50
N SER A 95 18.51 -6.93 -11.14
CA SER A 95 17.13 -7.39 -11.13
C SER A 95 16.35 -6.61 -12.18
N PRO A 96 15.83 -7.24 -13.24
CA PRO A 96 15.14 -6.52 -14.30
C PRO A 96 13.93 -5.76 -13.76
N PHE A 97 13.70 -4.57 -14.31
CA PHE A 97 12.54 -3.74 -13.98
C PHE A 97 11.21 -4.53 -14.09
N ASP A 98 10.46 -4.63 -13.00
CA ASP A 98 9.21 -5.38 -12.96
C ASP A 98 7.99 -4.46 -13.16
N ILE A 99 7.45 -4.46 -14.37
CA ILE A 99 6.23 -3.70 -14.71
C ILE A 99 5.02 -4.17 -13.89
N VAL A 100 4.97 -5.45 -13.52
CA VAL A 100 3.87 -6.01 -12.74
C VAL A 100 3.85 -5.38 -11.35
N ASP A 101 5.00 -5.10 -10.76
CA ASP A 101 5.12 -4.44 -9.46
C ASP A 101 4.62 -2.98 -9.49
N ILE A 102 4.89 -2.26 -10.59
CA ILE A 102 4.35 -0.92 -10.83
C ILE A 102 2.83 -0.95 -10.98
N ILE A 103 2.30 -1.90 -11.78
CA ILE A 103 0.85 -2.07 -11.96
C ILE A 103 0.18 -2.42 -10.64
N ALA A 104 0.75 -3.36 -9.88
CA ALA A 104 0.24 -3.79 -8.58
C ALA A 104 0.18 -2.62 -7.59
N THR A 105 1.24 -1.81 -7.54
CA THR A 105 1.29 -0.59 -6.72
C THR A 105 0.21 0.42 -7.13
N ALA A 106 0.04 0.67 -8.43
CA ALA A 106 -0.97 1.58 -8.94
C ALA A 106 -2.40 1.10 -8.59
N CYS A 107 -2.69 -0.18 -8.82
CA CYS A 107 -3.97 -0.78 -8.45
C CYS A 107 -4.24 -0.68 -6.94
N ALA A 108 -3.24 -0.97 -6.11
CA ALA A 108 -3.34 -0.85 -4.66
C ALA A 108 -3.67 0.59 -4.21
N ILE A 109 -3.02 1.58 -4.83
CA ILE A 109 -3.26 3.01 -4.59
C ILE A 109 -4.67 3.42 -5.02
N ILE A 110 -5.11 3.04 -6.22
CA ILE A 110 -6.44 3.36 -6.74
C ILE A 110 -7.51 2.83 -5.79
N MET A 111 -7.37 1.57 -5.35
CA MET A 111 -8.29 0.97 -4.40
C MET A 111 -8.30 1.72 -3.06
N TYR A 112 -7.13 2.06 -2.52
CA TYR A 112 -7.03 2.83 -1.28
C TYR A 112 -7.71 4.21 -1.41
N LEU A 113 -7.46 4.93 -2.50
CA LEU A 113 -8.05 6.24 -2.77
C LEU A 113 -9.57 6.16 -2.89
N ALA A 114 -10.09 5.16 -3.60
CA ALA A 114 -11.53 4.94 -3.75
C ALA A 114 -12.20 4.70 -2.38
N ILE A 115 -11.61 3.82 -1.56
CA ILE A 115 -12.13 3.51 -0.22
C ILE A 115 -12.04 4.74 0.69
N PHE A 116 -10.94 5.49 0.62
CA PHE A 116 -10.78 6.72 1.40
C PHE A 116 -11.86 7.74 1.04
N TYR A 117 -12.10 7.96 -0.26
CA TYR A 117 -13.12 8.89 -0.76
C TYR A 117 -14.53 8.50 -0.27
N ILE A 118 -14.90 7.23 -0.43
CA ILE A 118 -16.20 6.71 0.03
C ILE A 118 -16.33 6.85 1.55
N SER A 119 -15.29 6.50 2.30
CA SER A 119 -15.28 6.56 3.76
C SER A 119 -15.45 7.99 4.29
N LYS A 120 -14.76 8.96 3.68
CA LYS A 120 -14.92 10.38 4.03
C LYS A 120 -16.30 10.92 3.66
N LYS A 121 -16.82 10.58 2.47
CA LYS A 121 -18.17 10.99 2.04
C LYS A 121 -19.26 10.45 2.97
N ARG A 122 -19.13 9.20 3.41
CA ARG A 122 -20.07 8.59 4.38
C ARG A 122 -20.01 9.30 5.73
N LYS A 123 -18.80 9.63 6.23
CA LYS A 123 -18.62 10.39 7.47
C LYS A 123 -19.33 11.74 7.46
N ILE A 124 -19.31 12.45 6.33
CA ILE A 124 -20.00 13.74 6.16
C ILE A 124 -21.52 13.55 6.23
N LYS A 125 -22.06 12.52 5.57
CA LYS A 125 -23.50 12.23 5.56
C LYS A 125 -24.06 11.86 6.94
N ASP A 126 -23.29 11.15 7.75
CA ASP A 126 -23.72 10.71 9.09
C ASP A 126 -23.62 11.83 10.16
N SER A 127 -23.09 13.01 9.80
CA SER A 127 -22.91 14.18 10.69
C SER A 127 -23.85 15.35 10.41
N VAL A 128 -24.76 15.20 9.43
CA VAL A 128 -25.84 16.14 9.08
C VAL A 128 -27.16 15.54 9.54
#